data_AF-A0A3N9NT90-F1
#
_entry.id   AF-A0A3N9NT90-F1
#
_cell.length_a   1.000
_cell.length_b   1.000
_cell.length_c   1.000
_cell.angle_alpha   90.00
_cell.angle_beta   90.00
_cell.angle_gamma   90.00
#
_symmetry.space_group_name_H-M   'P 1'
#
loop_
_entity.id
_entity.type
_entity.pdbx_description
1 polymer ?
#
loop_
_entity_poly.entity_id
_entity_poly.type
_entity_poly.pdbx_seq_one_letter_code
_entity_poly.pdbx_strand_id
1 'polypeptide(L)'
;MKKFFIILGIVVLVVIIAGGIYIYINKDNLATMAIDQAFKGIEQVTIQNLPENYDAQEVKDLISKAKNNLAEKGFDNPDLQSLMVNFKDAYEDQKLDSLEIETLMNNLKTIAE
;
A
#
# COMPACT_ATOMS: atom_id res chain seq x y z
N MET A 1 -1.58 -41.00 -17.57
CA MET A 1 -0.92 -39.68 -17.72
C MET A 1 -1.84 -38.59 -18.25
N LYS A 2 -2.46 -38.70 -19.44
CA LYS A 2 -3.36 -37.65 -19.98
C LYS A 2 -4.51 -37.23 -19.05
N LYS A 3 -5.15 -38.19 -18.39
CA LYS A 3 -6.24 -37.92 -17.41
C LYS A 3 -5.76 -37.15 -16.17
N PHE A 4 -4.50 -37.30 -15.77
CA PHE A 4 -3.92 -36.60 -14.62
C PHE A 4 -3.75 -35.12 -14.91
N PHE A 5 -3.25 -34.74 -16.10
CA PHE A 5 -3.13 -33.34 -16.51
C PHE A 5 -4.48 -32.65 -16.70
N ILE A 6 -5.51 -33.38 -17.18
CA ILE A 6 -6.87 -32.85 -17.28
C ILE A 6 -7.45 -32.56 -15.89
N ILE A 7 -7.30 -33.49 -14.94
CA ILE A 7 -7.75 -33.30 -13.55
C ILE A 7 -7.00 -32.13 -12.90
N LEU A 8 -5.68 -32.05 -13.07
CA LEU A 8 -4.85 -30.99 -12.51
C LEU A 8 -5.20 -29.62 -13.10
N GLY A 9 -5.48 -29.56 -14.40
CA GLY A 9 -5.97 -28.35 -15.07
C GLY A 9 -7.33 -27.89 -14.54
N ILE A 10 -8.27 -28.81 -14.33
CA ILE A 10 -9.58 -28.51 -13.74
C ILE A 10 -9.43 -28.01 -12.30
N VAL A 11 -8.58 -28.64 -11.49
CA VAL A 11 -8.33 -28.23 -10.10
C VAL A 11 -7.75 -26.81 -10.04
N VAL A 12 -6.76 -26.49 -10.89
CA VAL A 12 -6.21 -25.13 -10.98
C VAL A 12 -7.29 -24.13 -11.40
N LEU A 13 -8.14 -24.50 -12.36
CA LEU A 13 -9.22 -23.64 -12.83
C LEU A 13 -10.25 -23.35 -11.73
N VAL A 14 -10.60 -24.36 -10.92
CA VAL A 14 -11.48 -24.20 -9.75
C VAL A 14 -10.86 -23.30 -8.70
N VAL A 15 -9.55 -23.42 -8.43
CA VAL A 15 -8.84 -22.55 -7.48
C VAL A 15 -8.83 -21.10 -7.96
N ILE A 16 -8.62 -20.85 -9.26
CA ILE A 16 -8.64 -19.50 -9.82
C ILE A 16 -10.05 -18.89 -9.69
N ILE A 17 -11.10 -19.65 -10.01
CA ILE A 17 -12.49 -19.17 -9.91
C ILE A 17 -12.86 -18.91 -8.45
N ALA A 18 -12.55 -19.84 -7.55
CA ALA A 18 -12.82 -19.68 -6.12
C ALA A 18 -12.04 -18.49 -5.52
N GLY A 19 -10.78 -18.31 -5.91
CA GLY A 19 -9.96 -17.15 -5.53
C GLY A 19 -10.54 -15.84 -6.06
N GLY A 20 -10.98 -15.80 -7.32
CA GLY A 20 -11.62 -14.63 -7.91
C GLY A 20 -12.93 -14.24 -7.21
N ILE A 21 -13.78 -15.22 -6.89
CA ILE A 21 -15.02 -15.00 -6.12
C ILE A 21 -14.69 -14.51 -4.71
N TYR A 22 -13.69 -15.09 -4.05
CA TYR A 22 -13.25 -14.68 -2.73
C TYR A 22 -12.75 -13.22 -2.72
N ILE A 23 -11.93 -12.85 -3.72
CA ILE A 23 -11.46 -11.47 -3.90
C ILE A 23 -12.62 -10.52 -4.16
N TYR A 24 -13.59 -10.91 -5.00
CA TYR A 24 -14.74 -10.07 -5.31
C TYR A 24 -15.62 -9.78 -4.07
N ILE A 25 -15.89 -10.79 -3.25
CA ILE A 25 -16.71 -10.65 -2.04
C ILE A 25 -15.96 -9.85 -0.96
N ASN A 26 -14.65 -10.01 -0.85
CA ASN A 26 -13.82 -9.40 0.20
C ASN A 26 -12.99 -8.21 -0.29
N LYS A 27 -13.34 -7.62 -1.43
CA LYS A 27 -12.55 -6.55 -2.09
C LYS A 27 -12.20 -5.41 -1.12
N ASP A 28 -13.13 -5.02 -0.26
CA ASP A 28 -12.95 -3.89 0.66
C ASP A 28 -12.00 -4.27 1.81
N ASN A 29 -12.12 -5.50 2.33
CA ASN A 29 -11.21 -6.04 3.35
C ASN A 29 -9.79 -6.22 2.81
N LEU A 30 -9.65 -6.72 1.57
CA LEU A 30 -8.36 -6.91 0.92
C LEU A 30 -7.69 -5.59 0.58
N ALA A 31 -8.45 -4.61 0.08
CA ALA A 31 -7.94 -3.26 -0.17
C ALA A 31 -7.45 -2.61 1.14
N THR A 32 -8.23 -2.71 2.21
CA THR A 32 -7.85 -2.22 3.54
C THR A 32 -6.56 -2.89 4.02
N MET A 33 -6.44 -4.22 3.86
CA MET A 33 -5.27 -4.97 4.31
C MET A 33 -4.01 -4.64 3.50
N ALA A 34 -4.14 -4.47 2.19
CA ALA A 34 -3.05 -4.06 1.31
C ALA A 34 -2.57 -2.65 1.63
N ILE A 35 -3.51 -1.73 1.89
CA ILE A 35 -3.21 -0.35 2.29
C ILE A 35 -2.53 -0.33 3.66
N ASP A 36 -3.01 -1.11 4.63
CA ASP A 36 -2.37 -1.22 5.94
C ASP A 36 -0.91 -1.71 5.84
N GLN A 37 -0.62 -2.65 4.95
CA GLN A 37 0.75 -3.08 4.69
C GLN A 37 1.58 -2.01 4.00
N ALA A 38 1.00 -1.31 3.02
CA ALA A 38 1.70 -0.24 2.32
C ALA A 38 2.05 0.92 3.27
N PHE A 39 1.10 1.34 4.12
CA PHE A 39 1.33 2.37 5.14
C PHE A 39 2.37 1.96 6.17
N LYS A 40 2.43 0.69 6.59
CA LYS A 40 3.53 0.18 7.44
C LYS A 40 4.88 0.24 6.73
N GLY A 41 4.91 -0.07 5.43
CA GLY A 41 6.11 0.07 4.61
C GLY A 41 6.57 1.52 4.53
N ILE A 42 5.65 2.44 4.23
CA ILE A 42 5.89 3.89 4.20
C ILE A 42 6.41 4.37 5.56
N GLU A 43 5.77 3.99 6.67
CA GLU A 43 6.19 4.36 8.02
C GLU A 43 7.62 3.90 8.31
N GLN A 44 7.91 2.62 8.07
CA GLN A 44 9.22 2.06 8.33
C GLN A 44 10.30 2.77 7.51
N VAL A 45 10.06 2.98 6.22
CA VAL A 45 11.00 3.60 5.29
C VAL A 45 11.22 5.08 5.61
N THR A 46 10.15 5.81 5.91
CA THR A 46 10.22 7.23 6.24
C THR A 46 10.94 7.46 7.57
N ILE A 47 10.69 6.62 8.57
CA ILE A 47 11.39 6.71 9.87
C ILE A 47 12.87 6.34 9.74
N GLN A 48 13.21 5.34 8.93
CA GLN A 48 14.60 4.92 8.75
C GLN A 48 15.46 5.97 8.06
N ASN A 49 14.85 6.81 7.21
CA ASN A 49 15.50 7.85 6.43
C ASN A 49 15.01 9.24 6.84
N LEU A 50 14.56 9.38 8.09
CA LEU A 50 13.99 10.61 8.60
C LEU A 50 15.05 11.72 8.56
N PRO A 51 14.79 12.88 7.95
CA PRO A 51 15.74 13.96 7.96
C PRO A 51 15.74 14.64 9.35
N GLU A 52 16.89 15.16 9.79
CA GLU A 52 17.12 15.61 11.18
C GLU A 52 16.17 16.72 11.67
N ASN A 53 15.45 17.36 10.76
CA ASN A 53 14.46 18.41 11.02
C ASN A 53 13.06 17.89 11.35
N TYR A 54 12.82 16.58 11.34
CA TYR A 54 11.51 15.99 11.63
C TYR A 54 11.53 15.15 12.91
N ASP A 55 10.46 15.25 13.71
CA ASP A 55 10.23 14.34 14.83
C ASP A 55 9.56 13.04 14.36
N ALA A 56 10.10 11.90 14.77
CA ALA A 56 9.57 10.59 14.43
C ALA A 56 8.14 10.40 14.95
N GLN A 57 7.77 11.03 16.08
CA GLN A 57 6.41 10.94 16.60
C GLN A 57 5.42 11.75 15.74
N GLU A 58 5.81 12.95 15.30
CA GLU A 58 4.99 13.76 14.38
C GLU A 58 4.73 13.03 13.06
N VAL A 59 5.74 12.34 12.51
CA VAL A 59 5.58 11.57 11.28
C VAL A 59 4.64 10.38 11.47
N LYS A 60 4.72 9.67 12.60
CA LYS A 60 3.76 8.60 12.92
C LYS A 60 2.34 9.11 13.03
N ASP A 61 2.14 10.25 13.69
CA ASP A 61 0.82 10.85 13.85
C ASP A 61 0.26 11.31 12.50
N LEU A 62 1.11 11.86 11.63
CA LEU A 62 0.76 12.25 10.26
C LEU A 62 0.31 11.04 9.43
N ILE A 63 1.08 9.95 9.45
CA ILE A 63 0.78 8.70 8.75
C ILE A 63 -0.53 8.10 9.25
N SER A 64 -0.76 8.12 10.57
CA SER A 64 -2.01 7.65 11.19
C SER A 64 -3.22 8.47 10.73
N LYS A 65 -3.10 9.80 10.69
CA LYS A 65 -4.15 10.67 10.15
C LYS A 65 -4.42 10.42 8.67
N ALA A 66 -3.37 10.31 7.85
CA ALA A 66 -3.50 10.01 6.43
C ALA A 66 -4.23 8.68 6.20
N LYS A 67 -3.86 7.63 6.95
CA LYS A 67 -4.54 6.33 6.90
C LYS A 67 -6.03 6.44 7.26
N ASN A 68 -6.36 7.15 8.34
CA ASN A 68 -7.76 7.31 8.77
C ASN A 68 -8.58 8.10 7.75
N ASN A 69 -8.04 9.19 7.20
CA ASN A 69 -8.72 9.98 6.15
C ASN A 69 -8.99 9.15 4.88
N LEU A 70 -8.08 8.25 4.50
CA LEU A 70 -8.29 7.37 3.35
C LEU A 70 -9.31 6.27 3.61
N ALA A 71 -9.39 5.76 4.84
CA ALA A 71 -10.46 4.84 5.22
C ALA A 71 -11.84 5.49 5.10
N GLU A 72 -11.94 6.81 5.30
CA GLU A 72 -13.19 7.58 5.18
C GLU A 72 -13.49 8.04 3.74
N LYS A 73 -12.48 8.55 3.00
CA LYS A 73 -12.62 9.07 1.63
C LYS A 73 -12.72 7.96 0.56
N GLY A 74 -12.39 6.71 0.93
CA GLY A 74 -12.41 5.55 0.05
C GLY A 74 -11.10 5.37 -0.72
N PHE A 75 -10.87 4.14 -1.18
CA PHE A 75 -9.59 3.70 -1.76
C PHE A 75 -9.35 4.11 -3.21
N ASP A 76 -10.32 4.78 -3.84
CA ASP A 76 -10.22 5.29 -5.22
C ASP A 76 -9.69 6.74 -5.25
N ASN A 77 -8.99 7.15 -4.19
CA ASN A 77 -8.47 8.50 -4.05
C ASN A 77 -7.21 8.69 -4.93
N PRO A 78 -7.16 9.69 -5.83
CA PRO A 78 -5.98 9.99 -6.65
C PRO A 78 -4.73 10.33 -5.80
N ASP A 79 -4.89 10.90 -4.61
CA ASP A 79 -3.79 11.21 -3.70
C ASP A 79 -3.15 9.93 -3.15
N LEU A 80 -3.96 8.91 -2.87
CA LEU A 80 -3.46 7.59 -2.48
C LEU A 80 -2.69 6.93 -3.62
N GLN A 81 -3.19 7.01 -4.86
CA GLN A 81 -2.47 6.49 -6.01
C GLN A 81 -1.11 7.20 -6.17
N SER A 82 -1.09 8.53 -6.07
CA SER A 82 0.14 9.32 -6.12
C SER A 82 1.13 8.92 -5.03
N LEU A 83 0.67 8.77 -3.78
CA LEU A 83 1.48 8.32 -2.65
C LEU A 83 2.10 6.94 -2.92
N MET A 84 1.30 5.99 -3.41
CA MET A 84 1.74 4.63 -3.66
C MET A 84 2.73 4.52 -4.82
N VAL A 85 2.55 5.31 -5.88
CA VAL A 85 3.50 5.38 -7.00
C VAL A 85 4.83 5.97 -6.52
N ASN A 86 4.79 7.10 -5.82
CA ASN A 86 6.01 7.73 -5.30
C ASN A 86 6.74 6.83 -4.29
N PHE A 87 6.00 6.13 -3.43
CA PHE A 87 6.60 5.15 -2.51
C PHE A 87 7.23 3.98 -3.26
N LYS A 88 6.55 3.44 -4.28
CA LYS A 88 7.06 2.34 -5.10
C LYS A 88 8.36 2.74 -5.79
N ASP A 89 8.39 3.89 -6.44
CA ASP A 89 9.56 4.38 -7.18
C ASP A 89 10.74 4.60 -6.23
N ALA A 90 10.51 5.25 -5.08
CA ALA A 90 11.55 5.48 -4.07
C ALA A 90 12.02 4.17 -3.39
N TYR A 91 11.17 3.15 -3.30
CA TYR A 91 11.54 1.84 -2.76
C TYR A 91 12.33 1.00 -3.76
N GLU A 92 11.99 1.05 -5.05
CA GLU A 92 12.69 0.32 -6.13
C GLU A 92 14.11 0.83 -6.33
N ASP A 93 14.35 2.13 -6.14
CA ASP A 93 15.67 2.75 -6.28
C ASP A 93 16.61 2.48 -5.09
N GLN A 94 16.14 1.79 -4.04
CA GLN A 94 16.87 1.35 -2.83
C GLN A 94 17.63 2.45 -2.05
N LYS A 95 17.47 3.71 -2.45
CA LYS A 95 18.08 4.87 -1.82
C LYS A 95 17.06 5.98 -1.84
N LEU A 96 16.32 6.13 -0.74
CA LEU A 96 15.55 7.34 -0.56
C LEU A 96 16.48 8.50 -0.26
N ASP A 97 16.54 9.45 -1.18
CA ASP A 97 17.17 10.72 -0.91
C ASP A 97 16.25 11.64 -0.09
N SER A 98 16.82 12.75 0.41
CA SER A 98 16.08 13.70 1.23
C SER A 98 14.90 14.36 0.50
N LEU A 99 14.97 14.49 -0.83
CA LEU A 99 13.92 15.10 -1.64
C LEU A 99 12.74 14.14 -1.81
N GLU A 100 13.02 12.85 -1.97
CA GLU A 100 12.00 11.80 -2.05
C GLU A 100 11.26 11.63 -0.73
N ILE A 101 11.98 11.69 0.40
CA ILE A 101 11.39 11.70 1.75
C ILE A 101 10.50 12.93 1.94
N GLU A 102 10.97 14.11 1.52
CA GLU A 102 10.19 15.35 1.62
C GLU A 102 8.92 15.29 0.74
N THR A 103 9.03 14.69 -0.45
CA THR A 103 7.88 14.46 -1.35
C THR A 103 6.87 13.49 -0.74
N LEU A 104 7.34 12.39 -0.16
CA LEU A 104 6.52 11.44 0.59
C LEU A 104 5.79 12.12 1.75
N MET A 105 6.50 12.94 2.52
CA MET A 105 5.93 13.69 3.63
C MET A 105 4.89 14.72 3.18
N ASN A 106 5.11 15.40 2.06
CA ASN A 106 4.14 16.35 1.52
C ASN A 106 2.86 15.65 1.05
N ASN A 107 2.98 14.50 0.38
CA ASN A 107 1.82 13.69 -0.01
C ASN A 107 1.03 13.21 1.22
N LEU A 108 1.73 12.77 2.28
CA LEU A 108 1.10 12.38 3.54
C LEU A 108 0.35 13.55 4.19
N LYS A 109 0.90 14.77 4.16
CA LYS A 109 0.21 15.98 4.63
C LYS A 109 -1.04 16.27 3.81
N THR A 110 -0.97 16.25 2.49
CA THR A 110 -2.13 16.47 1.62
C THR A 110 -3.26 15.49 1.90
N ILE A 111 -2.95 14.22 2.18
CA ILE A 111 -3.94 13.20 2.50
C ILE A 111 -4.51 13.37 3.93
N ALA A 112 -3.67 13.79 4.88
CA ALA A 112 -4.05 14.01 6.27
C ALA A 112 -4.91 15.27 6.50
N GLU A 113 -4.97 16.17 5.52
CA GLU A 113 -5.85 17.35 5.47
C GLU A 113 -7.21 17.04 4.78
#